data_AF-A0A8T4RAC1-F1
#
_entry.id   AF-A0A8T4RAC1-F1
#
_cell.length_a   1.000
_cell.length_b   1.000
_cell.length_c   1.000
_cell.angle_alpha   90.00
_cell.angle_beta   90.00
_cell.angle_gamma   90.00
#
_symmetry.space_group_name_H-M   'P 1'
#
loop_
_entity.id
_entity.type
_entity.pdbx_description
1 polymer ?
#
loop_
_entity_poly.entity_id
_entity_poly.type
_entity_poly.pdbx_seq_one_letter_code
_entity_poly.pdbx_strand_id
1 'polypeptide(L)'
;MLGIKGMEEIVFEKRISENELTSLLRNITFRGLYDEQGNSLHPYADAKFSLVAVHPPKYPTSFPQLMHNLQPQPLFTAQPTIYKTQTEMLAHVDEFLKTLNKRIHTLGFEGIQYDWKGRSKYHVLPPIVERHKYPLQKGFFDLKKIAARFAGKFVKDAKGNLHDLSKGLIKDYYVDGESKIKYLDLFNQNVNLINYGLRFSGEHDFYVICDGSHRMDYALEYLNESVNVILVESDNLLPYYALPMPFRPTTRLTSKDAEKMYPKLERDKIHLFNDFLKKVLHYDWEKGGLYVSGLRSQTNIF
;
A
#
# COMPACT_ATOMS: atom_id res chain seq x y z
N MET A 1 -36.47 -7.13 -19.74
CA MET A 1 -35.47 -8.07 -19.22
C MET A 1 -34.23 -7.98 -20.08
N LEU A 2 -33.24 -7.20 -19.65
CA LEU A 2 -31.92 -7.20 -20.29
C LEU A 2 -31.15 -8.38 -19.73
N GLY A 3 -30.75 -9.30 -20.61
CA GLY A 3 -30.06 -10.54 -20.25
C GLY A 3 -28.78 -10.26 -19.48
N ILE A 4 -28.65 -10.92 -18.33
CA ILE A 4 -27.41 -10.97 -17.56
C ILE A 4 -26.40 -11.72 -18.44
N LYS A 5 -25.51 -10.99 -19.11
CA LYS A 5 -24.28 -11.56 -19.67
C LYS A 5 -23.58 -12.30 -18.53
N GLY A 6 -23.27 -13.58 -18.76
CA GLY A 6 -22.81 -14.52 -17.75
C GLY A 6 -21.80 -13.89 -16.79
N MET A 7 -22.15 -13.85 -15.50
CA MET A 7 -21.21 -13.43 -14.48
C MET A 7 -20.04 -14.42 -14.52
N GLU A 8 -18.84 -13.90 -14.78
CA GLU A 8 -17.61 -14.68 -14.77
C GLU A 8 -17.49 -15.39 -13.41
N GLU A 9 -17.37 -16.72 -13.45
CA GLU A 9 -17.40 -17.58 -12.28
C GLU A 9 -16.10 -17.46 -11.45
N ILE A 10 -16.25 -17.33 -10.13
CA ILE A 10 -15.13 -17.40 -9.18
C ILE A 10 -15.10 -18.79 -8.57
N VAL A 11 -13.94 -19.45 -8.68
CA VAL A 11 -13.70 -20.81 -8.18
C VAL A 11 -12.74 -20.77 -7.01
N PHE A 12 -13.16 -21.31 -5.86
CA PHE A 12 -12.29 -21.46 -4.70
C PHE A 12 -11.17 -22.47 -4.99
N GLU A 13 -9.93 -22.09 -4.68
CA GLU A 13 -8.78 -23.01 -4.83
C GLU A 13 -8.25 -23.48 -3.47
N LYS A 14 -7.94 -22.54 -2.57
CA LYS A 14 -7.27 -22.87 -1.30
C LYS A 14 -7.50 -21.79 -0.24
N ARG A 15 -7.61 -22.23 1.02
CA ARG A 15 -7.48 -21.38 2.20
C ARG A 15 -6.02 -21.34 2.66
N ILE A 16 -5.48 -20.14 2.80
CA ILE A 16 -4.14 -19.86 3.32
C ILE A 16 -4.25 -19.64 4.82
N SER A 17 -3.58 -20.49 5.59
CA SER A 17 -3.52 -20.38 7.05
C SER A 17 -2.72 -19.16 7.51
N GLU A 18 -2.86 -18.77 8.78
CA GLU A 18 -2.06 -17.68 9.38
C GLU A 18 -0.54 -17.89 9.24
N ASN A 19 -0.06 -19.11 9.51
CA ASN A 19 1.35 -19.46 9.41
C ASN A 19 1.86 -19.35 7.96
N GLU A 20 1.07 -19.82 7.01
CA GLU A 20 1.40 -19.76 5.59
C GLU A 20 1.38 -18.31 5.11
N LEU A 21 0.34 -17.54 5.45
CA LEU A 21 0.22 -16.13 5.09
C LEU A 21 1.36 -15.30 5.69
N THR A 22 1.72 -15.53 6.95
CA THR A 22 2.88 -14.89 7.59
C THR A 22 4.17 -15.19 6.83
N SER A 23 4.37 -16.45 6.41
CA SER A 23 5.53 -16.87 5.64
C SER A 23 5.58 -16.16 4.28
N LEU A 24 4.44 -16.08 3.58
CA LEU A 24 4.32 -15.36 2.30
C LEU A 24 4.60 -13.86 2.47
N LEU A 25 4.04 -13.23 3.51
CA LEU A 25 4.29 -11.82 3.82
C LEU A 25 5.78 -11.54 4.07
N ARG A 26 6.47 -12.39 4.84
CA ARG A 26 7.92 -12.24 5.08
C ARG A 26 8.76 -12.39 3.80
N ASN A 27 8.25 -13.15 2.82
CA ASN A 27 8.92 -13.37 1.54
C ASN A 27 8.66 -12.27 0.49
N ILE A 28 7.75 -11.33 0.75
CA ILE A 28 7.60 -10.13 -0.10
C ILE A 28 8.96 -9.46 -0.21
N THR A 29 9.25 -8.92 -1.40
CA THR A 29 10.46 -8.13 -1.63
C THR A 29 10.10 -6.72 -2.06
N PHE A 30 11.01 -5.77 -1.85
CA PHE A 30 10.99 -4.54 -2.62
C PHE A 30 11.28 -4.82 -4.10
N ARG A 31 10.73 -4.01 -5.01
CA ARG A 31 10.96 -4.17 -6.46
C ARG A 31 12.38 -3.82 -6.88
N GLY A 32 13.04 -2.87 -6.20
CA GLY A 32 14.37 -2.41 -6.59
C GLY A 32 15.30 -2.01 -5.44
N LEU A 33 15.00 -2.44 -4.21
CA LEU A 33 15.94 -2.26 -3.10
C LEU A 33 16.77 -3.51 -2.87
N TYR A 34 18.06 -3.26 -2.63
CA TYR A 34 19.06 -4.29 -2.46
C TYR A 34 19.92 -4.05 -1.23
N ASP A 35 20.55 -5.11 -0.72
CA ASP A 35 21.67 -5.00 0.22
C ASP A 35 22.99 -4.66 -0.51
N GLU A 36 24.09 -4.59 0.25
CA GLU A 36 25.44 -4.32 -0.28
C GLU A 36 25.92 -5.39 -1.27
N GLN A 37 25.39 -6.60 -1.17
CA GLN A 37 25.72 -7.74 -2.02
C GLN A 37 24.82 -7.82 -3.26
N GLY A 38 23.80 -6.98 -3.37
CA GLY A 38 22.85 -6.95 -4.48
C GLY A 38 21.67 -7.91 -4.33
N ASN A 39 21.45 -8.50 -3.15
CA ASN A 39 20.27 -9.34 -2.90
C ASN A 39 19.05 -8.47 -2.64
N SER A 40 17.87 -8.94 -3.03
CA SER A 40 16.61 -8.20 -2.80
C SER A 40 16.29 -8.10 -1.32
N LEU A 41 15.80 -6.93 -0.89
CA LEU A 41 15.40 -6.71 0.50
C LEU A 41 13.94 -7.11 0.75
N HIS A 42 13.69 -7.62 1.96
CA HIS A 42 12.39 -8.06 2.43
C HIS A 42 11.83 -7.06 3.47
N PRO A 43 10.75 -6.30 3.18
CA PRO A 43 10.23 -5.26 4.08
C PRO A 43 9.74 -5.79 5.42
N TYR A 44 9.29 -7.04 5.46
CA TYR A 44 8.65 -7.63 6.64
C TYR A 44 9.47 -8.75 7.29
N ALA A 45 10.76 -8.86 6.97
CA ALA A 45 11.61 -9.95 7.45
C ALA A 45 11.55 -10.13 8.98
N ASP A 46 11.54 -9.02 9.72
CA ASP A 46 11.51 -8.95 11.19
C ASP A 46 10.19 -8.43 11.76
N ALA A 47 9.17 -8.22 10.92
CA ALA A 47 7.93 -7.60 11.35
C ALA A 47 7.10 -8.52 12.27
N LYS A 48 6.38 -7.88 13.19
CA LYS A 48 5.29 -8.47 13.94
C LYS A 48 3.98 -8.25 13.18
N PHE A 49 3.18 -9.30 13.10
CA PHE A 49 1.86 -9.26 12.51
C PHE A 49 0.80 -9.46 13.59
N SER A 50 -0.29 -8.72 13.51
CA SER A 50 -1.45 -8.90 14.39
C SER A 50 -2.73 -8.56 13.64
N LEU A 51 -3.85 -9.15 14.06
CA LEU A 51 -5.16 -8.80 13.53
C LEU A 51 -5.80 -7.74 14.43
N VAL A 52 -6.20 -6.61 13.84
CA VAL A 52 -6.90 -5.52 14.52
C VAL A 52 -8.12 -5.10 13.73
N ALA A 53 -9.01 -4.31 14.33
CA ALA A 53 -10.22 -3.83 13.69
C ALA A 53 -10.13 -2.33 13.35
N VAL A 54 -10.71 -1.98 12.21
CA VAL A 54 -10.99 -0.60 11.81
C VAL A 54 -12.49 -0.38 11.85
N HIS A 55 -12.92 0.66 12.56
CA HIS A 55 -14.33 1.00 12.68
C HIS A 55 -14.73 2.10 11.69
N PRO A 56 -15.98 2.07 11.19
CA PRO A 56 -16.53 3.14 10.38
C PRO A 56 -16.58 4.45 11.19
N PRO A 57 -16.55 5.61 10.51
CA PRO A 57 -16.66 6.89 11.16
C PRO A 57 -18.03 7.02 11.86
N LYS A 58 -18.03 7.45 13.12
CA LYS A 58 -19.29 7.66 13.88
C LYS A 58 -20.08 8.87 13.39
N TYR A 59 -19.40 9.84 12.79
CA TYR A 59 -19.97 11.09 12.27
C TYR A 59 -19.43 11.39 10.87
N PRO A 60 -20.19 12.08 10.01
CA PRO A 60 -19.74 12.45 8.65
C PRO A 60 -18.42 13.24 8.61
N THR A 61 -18.07 13.94 9.68
CA THR A 61 -16.85 14.74 9.82
C THR A 61 -15.70 13.99 10.48
N SER A 62 -15.92 12.74 10.89
CA SER A 62 -14.92 11.89 11.55
C SER A 62 -14.23 10.95 10.57
N PHE A 63 -13.08 10.41 10.97
CA PHE A 63 -12.29 9.46 10.16
C PHE A 63 -12.51 8.04 10.64
N PRO A 64 -12.36 7.04 9.76
CA PRO A 64 -12.16 5.67 10.19
C PRO A 64 -11.02 5.59 11.22
N GLN A 65 -11.24 4.78 12.25
CA GLN A 65 -10.29 4.63 13.36
C GLN A 65 -9.85 3.18 13.46
N LEU A 66 -8.54 2.96 13.49
CA LEU A 66 -7.94 1.68 13.80
C LEU A 66 -7.84 1.52 15.31
N MET A 67 -8.35 0.41 15.85
CA MET A 67 -8.26 0.11 17.27
C MET A 67 -6.97 -0.63 17.57
N HIS A 68 -6.03 0.03 18.24
CA HIS A 68 -4.77 -0.56 18.66
C HIS A 68 -4.48 -0.22 20.12
N ASN A 69 -4.19 -1.22 20.95
CA ASN A 69 -4.00 -1.06 22.40
C ASN A 69 -5.14 -0.27 23.07
N LEU A 70 -6.39 -0.53 22.67
CA LEU A 70 -7.60 0.15 23.15
C LEU A 70 -7.64 1.67 22.88
N GLN A 71 -6.75 2.18 22.03
CA GLN A 71 -6.71 3.58 21.63
C GLN A 71 -7.06 3.70 20.13
N PRO A 72 -7.98 4.59 19.76
CA PRO A 72 -8.28 4.85 18.36
C PRO A 72 -7.12 5.60 17.71
N GLN A 73 -6.68 5.11 16.55
CA GLN A 73 -5.61 5.71 15.76
C GLN A 73 -6.15 6.17 14.41
N PRO A 74 -5.75 7.35 13.92
CA PRO A 74 -6.12 7.80 12.58
C PRO A 74 -5.44 6.93 11.53
N LEU A 75 -6.19 6.59 10.49
CA LEU A 75 -5.67 5.90 9.32
C LEU A 75 -5.20 6.88 8.25
N PHE A 76 -4.15 6.45 7.54
CA PHE A 76 -3.59 7.16 6.41
C PHE A 76 -3.55 6.26 5.19
N THR A 77 -3.52 6.85 4.00
CA THR A 77 -3.40 6.15 2.73
C THR A 77 -2.39 6.86 1.85
N ALA A 78 -1.69 6.09 1.03
CA ALA A 78 -0.89 6.58 -0.08
C ALA A 78 -1.72 6.83 -1.37
N GLN A 79 -2.94 6.30 -1.40
CA GLN A 79 -3.86 6.40 -2.54
C GLN A 79 -5.20 6.93 -2.03
N PRO A 80 -5.46 8.25 -2.14
CA PRO A 80 -6.72 8.84 -1.69
C PRO A 80 -7.89 8.52 -2.64
N THR A 81 -7.59 7.99 -3.84
CA THR A 81 -8.59 7.67 -4.86
C THR A 81 -9.16 6.26 -4.67
N ILE A 82 -10.48 6.16 -4.66
CA ILE A 82 -11.22 4.89 -4.74
C ILE A 82 -11.92 4.82 -6.10
N TYR A 83 -11.78 3.69 -6.79
CA TYR A 83 -12.43 3.47 -8.08
C TYR A 83 -13.69 2.63 -7.93
N LYS A 84 -14.81 3.12 -8.47
CA LYS A 84 -16.10 2.44 -8.42
C LYS A 84 -16.05 1.03 -9.02
N THR A 85 -15.37 0.87 -10.16
CA THR A 85 -15.21 -0.46 -10.78
C THR A 85 -14.54 -1.48 -9.86
N GLN A 86 -13.58 -1.03 -9.05
CA GLN A 86 -12.93 -1.90 -8.07
C GLN A 86 -13.88 -2.22 -6.92
N THR A 87 -14.65 -1.25 -6.43
CA THR A 87 -15.71 -1.51 -5.44
C THR A 87 -16.74 -2.52 -5.94
N GLU A 88 -17.20 -2.40 -7.18
CA GLU A 88 -18.13 -3.36 -7.81
C GLU A 88 -17.51 -4.77 -7.88
N MET A 89 -16.24 -4.89 -8.27
CA MET A 89 -15.51 -6.16 -8.23
C MET A 89 -15.42 -6.75 -6.82
N LEU A 90 -15.21 -5.90 -5.81
CA LEU A 90 -15.17 -6.35 -4.41
C LEU A 90 -16.52 -6.84 -3.90
N ALA A 91 -17.62 -6.27 -4.38
CA ALA A 91 -18.96 -6.80 -4.08
C ALA A 91 -19.12 -8.23 -4.63
N HIS A 92 -18.66 -8.51 -5.85
CA HIS A 92 -18.66 -9.88 -6.39
C HIS A 92 -17.79 -10.84 -5.58
N VAL A 93 -16.61 -10.39 -5.13
CA VAL A 93 -15.75 -11.19 -4.25
C VAL A 93 -16.42 -11.43 -2.90
N ASP A 94 -17.12 -10.46 -2.32
CA ASP A 94 -17.87 -10.65 -1.06
C ASP A 94 -19.02 -11.64 -1.22
N GLU A 95 -19.76 -11.63 -2.34
CA GLU A 95 -20.78 -12.65 -2.63
C GLU A 95 -20.17 -14.04 -2.76
N PHE A 96 -19.03 -14.18 -3.43
CA PHE A 96 -18.28 -15.43 -3.47
C PHE A 96 -17.88 -15.89 -2.05
N LEU A 97 -17.33 -14.99 -1.22
CA LEU A 97 -16.93 -15.33 0.15
C LEU A 97 -18.11 -15.82 1.01
N LYS A 98 -19.33 -15.33 0.79
CA LYS A 98 -20.53 -15.83 1.49
C LYS A 98 -20.77 -17.31 1.23
N THR A 99 -20.46 -17.82 0.04
CA THR A 99 -20.57 -19.26 -0.28
C THR A 99 -19.63 -20.11 0.59
N LEU A 100 -18.58 -19.50 1.14
CA LEU A 100 -17.61 -20.12 2.05
C LEU A 100 -17.91 -19.79 3.52
N ASN A 101 -19.07 -19.21 3.84
CA ASN A 101 -19.43 -18.66 5.16
C ASN A 101 -18.41 -17.61 5.67
N LYS A 102 -17.88 -16.79 4.76
CA LYS A 102 -16.95 -15.69 5.04
C LYS A 102 -17.50 -14.38 4.51
N ARG A 103 -16.94 -13.26 4.97
CA ARG A 103 -17.21 -11.91 4.46
C ARG A 103 -15.90 -11.16 4.33
N ILE A 104 -15.83 -10.23 3.39
CA ILE A 104 -14.60 -9.48 3.12
C ILE A 104 -14.13 -8.65 4.33
N HIS A 105 -15.05 -8.19 5.18
CA HIS A 105 -14.76 -7.37 6.35
C HIS A 105 -14.42 -8.19 7.60
N THR A 106 -14.78 -9.49 7.65
CA THR A 106 -14.56 -10.36 8.83
C THR A 106 -13.54 -11.47 8.58
N LEU A 107 -12.72 -11.36 7.53
CA LEU A 107 -11.63 -12.32 7.33
C LEU A 107 -10.75 -12.34 8.58
N GLY A 108 -10.43 -13.54 9.07
CA GLY A 108 -9.45 -13.70 10.14
C GLY A 108 -8.04 -13.43 9.63
N PHE A 109 -7.01 -13.82 10.39
CA PHE A 109 -5.65 -13.81 9.87
C PHE A 109 -5.46 -14.97 8.90
N GLU A 110 -6.02 -14.83 7.70
CA GLU A 110 -6.10 -15.86 6.66
C GLU A 110 -6.14 -15.21 5.27
N GLY A 111 -5.81 -16.00 4.25
CA GLY A 111 -6.03 -15.64 2.85
C GLY A 111 -6.97 -16.64 2.17
N ILE A 112 -7.76 -16.18 1.20
CA ILE A 112 -8.54 -17.04 0.32
C ILE A 112 -7.98 -16.89 -1.09
N GLN A 113 -7.47 -17.99 -1.63
CA GLN A 113 -7.03 -18.09 -3.01
C GLN A 113 -8.18 -18.57 -3.89
N TYR A 114 -8.39 -17.88 -5.00
CA TYR A 114 -9.43 -18.20 -5.96
C TYR A 114 -8.98 -17.93 -7.39
N ASP A 115 -9.54 -18.68 -8.33
CA ASP A 115 -9.44 -18.40 -9.76
C ASP A 115 -10.69 -17.66 -10.22
N TRP A 116 -10.51 -16.54 -10.91
CA TRP A 116 -11.61 -15.83 -11.55
C TRP A 116 -11.56 -16.15 -13.03
N LYS A 117 -12.48 -17.01 -13.46
CA LYS A 117 -12.50 -17.56 -14.81
C LYS A 117 -12.53 -16.45 -15.86
N GLY A 118 -11.61 -16.52 -16.82
CA GLY A 118 -11.45 -15.50 -17.86
C GLY A 118 -10.58 -14.31 -17.45
N ARG A 119 -10.11 -14.26 -16.21
CA ARG A 119 -9.17 -13.24 -15.69
C ARG A 119 -7.87 -13.88 -15.22
N SER A 120 -7.83 -14.36 -13.99
CA SER A 120 -6.60 -14.80 -13.33
C SER A 120 -6.85 -15.42 -11.97
N LYS A 121 -5.75 -15.87 -11.37
CA LYS A 121 -5.66 -16.25 -9.97
C LYS A 121 -5.47 -15.04 -9.08
N TYR A 122 -6.16 -15.03 -7.95
CA TYR A 122 -6.14 -13.94 -6.98
C TYR A 122 -6.12 -14.43 -5.54
N HIS A 123 -5.71 -13.53 -4.65
CA HIS A 123 -5.87 -13.68 -3.22
C HIS A 123 -6.73 -12.54 -2.68
N VAL A 124 -7.67 -12.89 -1.79
CA VAL A 124 -8.29 -11.93 -0.88
C VAL A 124 -7.84 -12.22 0.54
N LEU A 125 -7.37 -11.18 1.22
CA LEU A 125 -6.88 -11.20 2.58
C LEU A 125 -7.31 -9.89 3.28
N PRO A 126 -7.33 -9.85 4.63
CA PRO A 126 -7.58 -8.61 5.36
C PRO A 126 -6.65 -7.50 4.86
N PRO A 127 -7.11 -6.25 4.69
CA PRO A 127 -6.23 -5.14 4.34
C PRO A 127 -4.98 -5.07 5.22
N ILE A 128 -3.88 -4.55 4.68
CA ILE A 128 -2.60 -4.47 5.38
C ILE A 128 -2.36 -3.01 5.77
N VAL A 129 -2.16 -2.80 7.07
CA VAL A 129 -1.81 -1.50 7.64
C VAL A 129 -0.43 -1.59 8.27
N GLU A 130 0.47 -0.71 7.88
CA GLU A 130 1.80 -0.59 8.48
C GLU A 130 1.84 0.55 9.50
N ARG A 131 2.47 0.29 10.65
CA ARG A 131 2.80 1.35 11.61
C ARG A 131 4.17 1.95 11.26
N HIS A 132 4.18 3.01 10.46
CA HIS A 132 5.40 3.75 10.19
C HIS A 132 5.62 4.81 11.26
N LYS A 133 6.83 4.85 11.80
CA LYS A 133 7.26 5.97 12.65
C LYS A 133 7.99 6.99 11.78
N TYR A 134 7.65 8.27 11.77
CA TYR A 134 8.38 9.28 11.01
C TYR A 134 8.92 10.40 11.91
N PRO A 135 10.18 10.84 11.71
CA PRO A 135 10.72 12.00 12.40
C PRO A 135 10.15 13.29 11.80
N LEU A 136 9.54 14.11 12.63
CA LEU A 136 9.01 15.42 12.27
C LEU A 136 9.76 16.55 12.99
N GLN A 137 10.03 17.63 12.29
CA GLN A 137 10.60 18.87 12.80
C GLN A 137 9.61 20.02 12.53
N LYS A 138 8.95 20.52 13.58
CA LYS A 138 7.92 21.58 13.47
C LYS A 138 6.81 21.23 12.46
N GLY A 139 6.41 19.96 12.45
CA GLY A 139 5.39 19.40 11.56
C GLY A 139 5.86 19.02 10.15
N PHE A 140 7.09 19.33 9.75
CA PHE A 140 7.67 18.88 8.47
C PHE A 140 8.47 17.59 8.67
N PHE A 141 8.61 16.77 7.63
CA PHE A 141 9.50 15.60 7.69
C PHE A 141 10.97 16.00 7.83
N ASP A 142 11.67 15.38 8.77
CA ASP A 142 13.14 15.46 8.85
C ASP A 142 13.76 14.52 7.82
N LEU A 143 13.90 15.01 6.58
CA LEU A 143 14.38 14.24 5.43
C LEU A 143 15.77 13.63 5.68
N LYS A 144 16.62 14.29 6.46
CA LYS A 144 17.95 13.77 6.80
C LYS A 144 17.84 12.51 7.65
N LYS A 145 16.97 12.52 8.68
CA LYS A 145 16.73 11.32 9.50
C LYS A 145 16.01 10.23 8.72
N ILE A 146 15.09 10.58 7.82
CA ILE A 146 14.43 9.62 6.92
C ILE A 146 15.48 8.93 6.03
N ALA A 147 16.37 9.70 5.39
CA ALA A 147 17.43 9.14 4.56
C ALA A 147 18.31 8.19 5.37
N ALA A 148 18.70 8.56 6.59
CA ALA A 148 19.53 7.72 7.46
C ALA A 148 18.96 6.30 7.71
N ARG A 149 17.63 6.11 7.64
CA ARG A 149 17.01 4.77 7.78
C ARG A 149 17.34 3.82 6.63
N PHE A 150 17.72 4.37 5.49
CA PHE A 150 18.20 3.61 4.35
C PHE A 150 19.69 3.25 4.44
N ALA A 151 20.35 3.41 5.60
CA ALA A 151 21.73 2.96 5.79
C ALA A 151 21.89 1.45 5.48
N GLY A 152 22.74 1.13 4.51
CA GLY A 152 22.94 -0.24 4.02
C GLY A 152 21.87 -0.72 3.03
N LYS A 153 21.06 0.20 2.45
CA LYS A 153 20.01 -0.10 1.47
C LYS A 153 20.38 0.60 0.18
N PHE A 154 20.39 -0.15 -0.91
CA PHE A 154 20.92 0.28 -2.20
C PHE A 154 19.85 0.24 -3.27
N VAL A 155 19.97 1.16 -4.23
CA VAL A 155 19.29 1.07 -5.53
C VAL A 155 20.32 0.73 -6.60
N LYS A 156 19.94 -0.12 -7.54
CA LYS A 156 20.77 -0.51 -8.67
C LYS A 156 20.45 0.37 -9.88
N ASP A 157 21.47 0.97 -10.48
CA ASP A 157 21.31 1.73 -11.74
C ASP A 157 21.30 0.81 -12.97
N ALA A 158 21.10 1.38 -14.16
CA ALA A 158 21.02 0.61 -15.41
C ALA A 158 22.32 -0.13 -15.80
N LYS A 159 23.47 0.30 -15.27
CA LYS A 159 24.77 -0.39 -15.46
C LYS A 159 25.05 -1.42 -14.37
N GLY A 160 24.18 -1.50 -13.39
CA GLY A 160 24.27 -2.42 -12.28
C GLY A 160 25.06 -1.92 -11.08
N ASN A 161 25.42 -0.64 -11.04
CA ASN A 161 26.09 -0.06 -9.88
C ASN A 161 25.09 0.11 -8.73
N LEU A 162 25.55 -0.18 -7.52
CA LEU A 162 24.76 0.00 -6.30
C LEU A 162 24.99 1.38 -5.71
N HIS A 163 23.89 2.08 -5.45
CA HIS A 163 23.87 3.43 -4.90
C HIS A 163 23.21 3.45 -3.53
N ASP A 164 23.96 3.87 -2.51
CA ASP A 164 23.51 3.98 -1.13
C ASP A 164 22.48 5.11 -0.97
N LEU A 165 21.26 4.74 -0.55
CA LEU A 165 20.15 5.66 -0.39
C LEU A 165 20.26 6.52 0.87
N SER A 166 21.11 6.16 1.83
CA SER A 166 21.27 6.93 3.06
C SER A 166 21.86 8.33 2.87
N LYS A 167 22.49 8.55 1.71
CA LYS A 167 23.16 9.81 1.37
C LYS A 167 22.18 10.92 1.00
N GLY A 168 20.92 10.61 0.67
CA GLY A 168 19.91 11.56 0.19
C GLY A 168 20.20 12.13 -1.21
N LEU A 169 21.47 12.20 -1.64
CA LEU A 169 21.88 12.60 -2.98
C LEU A 169 22.75 11.50 -3.61
N ILE A 170 22.26 10.92 -4.70
CA ILE A 170 22.97 9.91 -5.48
C ILE A 170 23.78 10.63 -6.58
N LYS A 171 25.04 10.21 -6.79
CA LYS A 171 25.91 10.77 -7.83
C LYS A 171 26.03 9.81 -9.00
N ASP A 172 26.10 10.36 -10.20
CA ASP A 172 26.34 9.62 -11.45
C ASP A 172 25.40 8.41 -11.62
N TYR A 173 24.09 8.62 -11.43
CA TYR A 173 23.08 7.57 -11.57
C TYR A 173 22.76 7.33 -13.04
N TYR A 174 23.03 6.12 -13.54
CA TYR A 174 22.74 5.75 -14.92
C TYR A 174 21.28 5.35 -15.11
N VAL A 175 20.55 6.09 -15.93
CA VAL A 175 19.14 5.81 -16.26
C VAL A 175 19.03 4.73 -17.33
N ASP A 176 20.04 4.65 -18.20
CA ASP A 176 20.23 3.62 -19.21
C ASP A 176 21.75 3.34 -19.39
N GLY A 177 22.16 2.64 -20.45
CA GLY A 177 23.56 2.33 -20.71
C GLY A 177 24.47 3.53 -20.99
N GLU A 178 23.92 4.71 -21.27
CA GLU A 178 24.64 5.90 -21.75
C GLU A 178 24.28 7.17 -20.96
N SER A 179 22.98 7.41 -20.75
CA SER A 179 22.41 8.57 -20.06
C SER A 179 22.63 8.48 -18.55
N LYS A 180 23.16 9.57 -17.97
CA LYS A 180 23.36 9.68 -16.52
C LYS A 180 22.79 10.98 -15.94
N ILE A 181 22.26 10.88 -14.73
CA ILE A 181 21.92 12.01 -13.87
C ILE A 181 23.11 12.24 -12.95
N LYS A 182 23.80 13.37 -13.11
CA LYS A 182 25.00 13.69 -12.32
C LYS A 182 24.71 13.75 -10.83
N TYR A 183 23.56 14.31 -10.46
CA TYR A 183 23.08 14.43 -9.08
C TYR A 183 21.58 14.14 -9.04
N LEU A 184 21.20 13.04 -8.43
CA LEU A 184 19.80 12.62 -8.25
C LEU A 184 19.44 12.72 -6.77
N ASP A 185 18.58 13.68 -6.43
CA ASP A 185 18.02 13.83 -5.08
C ASP A 185 17.04 12.69 -4.82
N LEU A 186 17.16 12.00 -3.69
CA LEU A 186 16.27 10.92 -3.26
C LEU A 186 14.81 11.39 -3.16
N PHE A 187 14.62 12.58 -2.62
CA PHE A 187 13.31 13.07 -2.21
C PHE A 187 12.66 13.92 -3.30
N ASN A 188 11.34 13.98 -3.26
CA ASN A 188 10.60 14.93 -4.07
C ASN A 188 10.74 16.34 -3.47
N GLN A 189 11.03 17.33 -4.31
CA GLN A 189 11.17 18.73 -3.91
C GLN A 189 9.96 19.29 -3.15
N ASN A 190 8.75 18.78 -3.42
CA ASN A 190 7.52 19.23 -2.79
C ASN A 190 7.34 18.71 -1.36
N VAL A 191 8.11 17.72 -0.90
CA VAL A 191 7.93 17.14 0.44
C VAL A 191 8.14 18.18 1.54
N ASN A 192 9.09 19.10 1.34
CA ASN A 192 9.38 20.18 2.30
C ASN A 192 8.22 21.17 2.46
N LEU A 193 7.20 21.13 1.59
CA LEU A 193 6.03 22.00 1.66
C LEU A 193 4.92 21.43 2.55
N ILE A 194 4.99 20.15 2.94
CA ILE A 194 3.93 19.47 3.68
C ILE A 194 4.18 19.54 5.18
N ASN A 195 3.27 20.22 5.87
CA ASN A 195 3.32 20.43 7.31
C ASN A 195 2.09 19.78 8.00
N TYR A 196 2.31 18.84 8.91
CA TYR A 196 1.27 18.18 9.69
C TYR A 196 0.81 19.01 10.91
N GLY A 197 1.50 20.10 11.21
CA GLY A 197 1.25 21.06 12.29
C GLY A 197 2.39 21.11 13.29
N LEU A 198 2.63 22.28 13.89
CA LEU A 198 3.74 22.53 14.83
C LEU A 198 3.75 21.61 16.04
N ARG A 199 2.58 21.12 16.46
CA ARG A 199 2.42 20.17 17.58
C ARG A 199 3.04 18.79 17.31
N PHE A 200 3.35 18.48 16.06
CA PHE A 200 3.99 17.24 15.66
C PHE A 200 5.49 17.48 15.47
N SER A 201 6.25 17.34 16.56
CA SER A 201 7.72 17.35 16.54
C SER A 201 8.25 16.13 17.28
N GLY A 202 9.30 15.50 16.76
CA GLY A 202 9.81 14.21 17.24
C GLY A 202 9.34 13.04 16.37
N GLU A 203 9.49 11.83 16.88
CA GLU A 203 8.99 10.63 16.22
C GLU A 203 7.47 10.53 16.36
N HIS A 204 6.78 10.33 15.23
CA HIS A 204 5.32 10.20 15.22
C HIS A 204 4.89 8.94 14.48
N ASP A 205 3.92 8.21 15.03
CA ASP A 205 3.39 6.99 14.42
C ASP A 205 2.27 7.34 13.41
N PHE A 206 2.35 6.72 12.24
CA PHE A 206 1.38 6.80 11.16
C PHE A 206 0.95 5.38 10.80
N TYR A 207 -0.36 5.14 10.86
CA TYR A 207 -0.96 3.85 10.47
C TYR A 207 -1.41 3.93 9.02
N VAL A 208 -0.58 3.42 8.11
CA VAL A 208 -0.72 3.61 6.66
C VAL A 208 -1.29 2.35 6.03
N ILE A 209 -2.36 2.50 5.24
CA ILE A 209 -2.93 1.43 4.43
C ILE A 209 -2.00 1.16 3.25
N CYS A 210 -1.32 0.01 3.28
CA CYS A 210 -0.32 -0.36 2.28
C CYS A 210 -0.90 -1.29 1.20
N ASP A 211 -1.92 -2.07 1.55
CA ASP A 211 -2.75 -2.81 0.60
C ASP A 211 -4.21 -2.88 1.07
N GLY A 212 -5.15 -2.94 0.11
CA GLY A 212 -6.57 -3.14 0.39
C GLY A 212 -7.39 -1.88 0.68
N SER A 213 -6.96 -0.69 0.22
CA SER A 213 -7.72 0.56 0.41
C SER A 213 -9.17 0.49 -0.09
N HIS A 214 -9.41 -0.19 -1.21
CA HIS A 214 -10.75 -0.37 -1.78
C HIS A 214 -11.59 -1.37 -0.98
N ARG A 215 -10.95 -2.40 -0.40
CA ARG A 215 -11.62 -3.36 0.51
C ARG A 215 -12.06 -2.65 1.78
N MET A 216 -11.22 -1.75 2.27
CA MET A 216 -11.51 -0.92 3.43
C MET A 216 -12.66 0.06 3.15
N ASP A 217 -12.62 0.79 2.03
CA ASP A 217 -13.75 1.68 1.64
C ASP A 217 -15.05 0.88 1.45
N TYR A 218 -15.02 -0.26 0.75
CA TYR A 218 -16.20 -1.11 0.58
C TYR A 218 -16.81 -1.55 1.93
N ALA A 219 -15.99 -2.02 2.86
CA ALA A 219 -16.47 -2.43 4.17
C ALA A 219 -17.05 -1.27 4.99
N LEU A 220 -16.32 -0.15 5.07
CA LEU A 220 -16.68 0.95 5.95
C LEU A 220 -17.81 1.81 5.41
N GLU A 221 -17.94 1.94 4.09
CA GLU A 221 -18.86 2.90 3.47
C GLU A 221 -20.06 2.22 2.82
N TYR A 222 -19.90 1.04 2.22
CA TYR A 222 -21.00 0.32 1.58
C TYR A 222 -21.64 -0.69 2.50
N LEU A 223 -20.84 -1.46 3.23
CA LEU A 223 -21.37 -2.38 4.25
C LEU A 223 -21.68 -1.65 5.56
N ASN A 224 -21.02 -0.51 5.83
CA ASN A 224 -21.07 0.21 7.09
C ASN A 224 -20.73 -0.68 8.30
N GLU A 225 -19.74 -1.55 8.10
CA GLU A 225 -19.29 -2.55 9.07
C GLU A 225 -17.82 -2.34 9.43
N SER A 226 -17.42 -2.86 10.59
CA SER A 226 -16.01 -2.88 10.98
C SER A 226 -15.24 -3.87 10.12
N VAL A 227 -13.99 -3.57 9.79
CA VAL A 227 -13.13 -4.44 8.99
C VAL A 227 -11.90 -4.89 9.76
N ASN A 228 -11.64 -6.18 9.75
CA ASN A 228 -10.39 -6.75 10.23
C ASN A 228 -9.25 -6.39 9.27
N VAL A 229 -8.11 -6.00 9.82
CA VAL A 229 -6.89 -5.67 9.07
C VAL A 229 -5.68 -6.34 9.72
N ILE A 230 -4.69 -6.69 8.91
CA ILE A 230 -3.38 -7.13 9.39
C ILE A 230 -2.56 -5.87 9.69
N LEU A 231 -2.28 -5.64 10.97
CA LEU A 231 -1.35 -4.62 11.42
C LEU A 231 0.07 -5.18 11.41
N VAL A 232 0.95 -4.48 10.70
CA VAL A 232 2.37 -4.78 10.57
C VAL A 232 3.18 -3.77 11.37
N GLU A 233 4.04 -4.26 12.25
CA GLU A 233 4.90 -3.44 13.11
C GLU A 233 6.35 -3.91 13.05
N SER A 234 7.27 -3.00 12.76
CA SER A 234 8.72 -3.19 12.92
C SER A 234 9.38 -1.83 13.11
N ASP A 235 10.48 -1.78 13.88
CA ASP A 235 11.32 -0.58 13.97
C ASP A 235 12.11 -0.33 12.67
N ASN A 236 12.21 -1.34 11.81
CA ASN A 236 12.94 -1.31 10.55
C ASN A 236 12.06 -1.11 9.31
N LEU A 237 10.76 -0.82 9.48
CA LEU A 237 9.90 -0.47 8.34
C LEU A 237 10.46 0.77 7.63
N LEU A 238 10.82 0.58 6.37
CA LEU A 238 11.28 1.67 5.53
C LEU A 238 10.12 2.62 5.20
N PRO A 239 10.40 3.91 4.99
CA PRO A 239 9.39 4.87 4.58
C PRO A 239 8.61 4.40 3.35
N TYR A 240 7.28 4.49 3.44
CA TYR A 240 6.40 4.21 2.32
C TYR A 240 6.63 5.25 1.20
N TYR A 241 6.45 4.84 -0.05
CA TYR A 241 6.87 5.65 -1.20
C TYR A 241 6.03 6.94 -1.41
N ALA A 242 4.88 7.05 -0.75
CA ALA A 242 4.02 8.22 -0.77
C ALA A 242 3.83 8.79 0.63
N LEU A 243 3.56 10.10 0.71
CA LEU A 243 3.28 10.73 1.99
C LEU A 243 1.95 10.22 2.57
N PRO A 244 1.90 9.99 3.89
CA PRO A 244 0.69 9.51 4.55
C PRO A 244 -0.39 10.59 4.56
N MET A 245 -1.39 10.45 3.71
CA MET A 245 -2.55 11.34 3.69
C MET A 245 -3.67 10.75 4.53
N PRO A 246 -4.41 11.53 5.35
CA PRO A 246 -5.53 11.00 6.12
C PRO A 246 -6.48 10.21 5.22
N PHE A 247 -6.84 8.99 5.62
CA PHE A 247 -7.76 8.16 4.86
C PHE A 247 -9.17 8.76 4.93
N ARG A 248 -9.49 9.56 3.91
CA ARG A 248 -10.80 10.12 3.62
C ARG A 248 -11.09 9.77 2.17
N PRO A 249 -12.00 8.85 1.85
CA PRO A 249 -12.38 8.63 0.46
C PRO A 249 -13.23 9.81 -0.03
N THR A 250 -12.62 10.97 -0.24
CA THR A 250 -13.30 12.17 -0.78
C THR A 250 -13.47 12.07 -2.29
N THR A 251 -12.63 11.27 -2.96
CA THR A 251 -12.64 11.18 -4.42
C THR A 251 -12.90 9.76 -4.87
N ARG A 252 -14.18 9.47 -5.08
CA ARG A 252 -14.64 8.26 -5.77
C ARG A 252 -14.70 8.56 -7.27
N LEU A 253 -13.84 7.91 -8.04
CA LEU A 253 -13.86 8.01 -9.49
C LEU A 253 -14.52 6.78 -10.08
N THR A 254 -15.08 6.91 -11.28
CA THR A 254 -15.67 5.76 -11.99
C THR A 254 -14.59 4.73 -12.32
N SER A 255 -13.42 5.16 -12.80
CA SER A 255 -12.31 4.29 -13.18
C SER A 255 -10.96 4.99 -13.06
N LYS A 256 -9.87 4.23 -13.28
CA LYS A 256 -8.52 4.78 -13.41
C LYS A 256 -8.38 5.68 -14.65
N ASP A 257 -9.11 5.41 -15.73
CA ASP A 257 -9.10 6.28 -16.90
C ASP A 257 -9.76 7.62 -16.65
N ALA A 258 -10.83 7.65 -15.83
CA ALA A 258 -11.42 8.90 -15.37
C ALA A 258 -10.42 9.74 -14.56
N GLU A 259 -9.50 9.11 -13.81
CA GLU A 259 -8.45 9.83 -13.07
C GLU A 259 -7.56 10.68 -13.98
N LYS A 260 -7.29 10.22 -15.21
CA LYS A 260 -6.49 10.97 -16.19
C LYS A 260 -7.14 12.31 -16.58
N MET A 261 -8.47 12.42 -16.44
CA MET A 261 -9.21 13.66 -16.71
C MET A 261 -9.03 14.71 -15.60
N TYR A 262 -8.44 14.34 -14.46
CA TYR A 262 -8.21 15.21 -13.32
C TYR A 262 -6.70 15.37 -13.04
N PRO A 263 -5.96 16.17 -13.83
CA PRO A 263 -4.52 16.37 -13.65
C PRO A 263 -4.12 16.84 -12.24
N LYS A 264 -5.06 17.44 -11.49
CA LYS A 264 -4.85 17.86 -10.11
C LYS A 264 -4.80 16.68 -9.12
N LEU A 265 -5.51 15.58 -9.36
CA LEU A 265 -5.49 14.41 -8.47
C LEU A 265 -4.13 13.70 -8.47
N GLU A 266 -3.41 13.71 -9.60
CA GLU A 266 -2.02 13.24 -9.61
C GLU A 266 -1.08 14.20 -8.89
N ARG A 267 -1.35 15.51 -8.91
CA ARG A 267 -0.58 16.51 -8.13
C ARG A 267 -0.81 16.37 -6.62
N ASP A 268 -1.98 15.91 -6.21
CA ASP A 268 -2.33 15.71 -4.79
C ASP A 268 -1.68 14.44 -4.19
N LYS A 269 -1.22 13.50 -5.03
CA LYS A 269 -0.39 12.36 -4.61
C LYS A 269 1.06 12.80 -4.48
N ILE A 270 1.34 13.56 -3.41
CA ILE A 270 2.72 13.97 -3.14
C ILE A 270 3.50 12.75 -2.66
N HIS A 271 4.44 12.31 -3.50
CA HIS A 271 5.35 11.22 -3.17
C HIS A 271 6.46 11.72 -2.24
N LEU A 272 6.88 10.88 -1.29
CA LEU A 272 8.05 11.17 -0.45
C LEU A 272 9.31 11.20 -1.33
N PHE A 273 9.38 10.26 -2.27
CA PHE A 273 10.52 10.07 -3.14
C PHE A 273 10.27 10.65 -4.52
N ASN A 274 11.35 10.96 -5.23
CA ASN A 274 11.28 11.35 -6.62
C ASN A 274 10.65 10.24 -7.50
N ASP A 275 10.38 10.55 -8.77
CA ASP A 275 9.70 9.63 -9.69
C ASP A 275 10.49 8.36 -10.03
N PHE A 276 11.82 8.40 -9.96
CA PHE A 276 12.67 7.22 -10.18
C PHE A 276 12.60 6.26 -8.98
N LEU A 277 12.67 6.81 -7.77
CA LEU A 277 12.81 6.02 -6.55
C LEU A 277 11.48 5.59 -5.96
N LYS A 278 10.38 6.29 -6.25
CA LYS A 278 9.05 5.82 -5.80
C LYS A 278 8.74 4.40 -6.30
N LYS A 279 9.11 4.06 -7.54
CA LYS A 279 8.87 2.74 -8.13
C LYS A 279 9.75 1.64 -7.53
N VAL A 280 10.95 2.01 -7.11
CA VAL A 280 11.94 1.12 -6.48
C VAL A 280 11.44 0.60 -5.14
N LEU A 281 10.73 1.45 -4.40
CA LEU A 281 10.21 1.18 -3.06
C LEU A 281 8.84 0.48 -3.06
N HIS A 282 8.26 0.22 -4.22
CA HIS A 282 7.05 -0.60 -4.29
C HIS A 282 7.35 -2.04 -3.88
N TYR A 283 6.37 -2.70 -3.27
CA TYR A 283 6.45 -4.12 -3.00
C TYR A 283 6.14 -4.97 -4.23
N ASP A 284 6.80 -6.11 -4.29
CA ASP A 284 6.56 -7.19 -5.21
C ASP A 284 5.83 -8.30 -4.47
N TRP A 285 4.51 -8.17 -4.42
CA TRP A 285 3.62 -9.14 -3.77
C TRP A 285 3.64 -10.50 -4.45
N GLU A 286 3.79 -10.53 -5.77
CA GLU A 286 3.79 -11.77 -6.56
C GLU A 286 5.05 -12.59 -6.31
N LYS A 287 6.21 -11.95 -6.15
CA LYS A 287 7.42 -12.64 -5.65
C LYS A 287 7.24 -13.24 -4.26
N GLY A 288 6.44 -12.60 -3.41
CA GLY A 288 6.02 -13.15 -2.12
C GLY A 288 4.97 -14.26 -2.23
N GLY A 289 4.49 -14.60 -3.42
CA GLY A 289 3.45 -15.60 -3.66
C GLY A 289 2.02 -15.10 -3.43
N LEU A 290 1.81 -13.78 -3.39
CA LEU A 290 0.50 -13.14 -3.16
C LEU A 290 0.02 -12.35 -4.39
N TYR A 291 -1.06 -12.81 -5.01
CA TYR A 291 -1.71 -12.21 -6.18
C TYR A 291 -2.82 -11.22 -5.76
N VAL A 292 -2.46 -10.21 -4.95
CA VAL A 292 -3.40 -9.20 -4.44
C VAL A 292 -3.59 -7.99 -5.35
N SER A 293 -2.65 -7.76 -6.28
CA SER A 293 -2.58 -6.52 -7.06
C SER A 293 -3.18 -6.61 -8.48
N GLY A 294 -3.45 -7.83 -8.96
CA GLY A 294 -3.83 -8.09 -10.35
C GLY A 294 -5.27 -7.71 -10.74
N LEU A 295 -6.17 -7.46 -9.76
CA LEU A 295 -7.55 -7.03 -10.04
C LEU A 295 -7.61 -5.67 -10.78
N ARG A 296 -6.48 -4.93 -10.79
CA ARG A 296 -6.33 -3.62 -11.45
C ARG A 296 -5.79 -3.68 -12.88
N SER A 297 -5.07 -4.73 -13.26
CA SER A 297 -4.21 -4.73 -14.46
C SER A 297 -4.67 -5.66 -15.57
N GLN A 298 -5.55 -6.62 -15.29
CA GLN A 298 -5.98 -7.66 -16.25
C GLN A 298 -7.45 -7.58 -16.64
N THR A 299 -8.16 -6.54 -16.20
CA THR A 299 -9.52 -6.24 -16.65
C THR A 299 -9.48 -5.25 -17.80
N ASN A 300 -9.83 -5.71 -19.00
CA ASN A 300 -10.32 -4.81 -20.05
C ASN A 300 -11.66 -4.24 -19.55
N ILE A 301 -11.60 -3.09 -18.90
CA ILE A 301 -12.78 -2.33 -18.50
C ILE A 301 -13.14 -1.48 -19.72
N PHE A 302 -14.23 -1.83 -20.39
CA PHE A 302 -14.83 -1.04 -21.48
C PHE A 302 -15.48 0.23 -20.93
#